data_AF-A0A496A6Z4-F1
#
_entry.id   AF-A0A496A6Z4-F1
#
_cell.length_a   1.000
_cell.length_b   1.000
_cell.length_c   1.000
_cell.angle_alpha   90.00
_cell.angle_beta   90.00
_cell.angle_gamma   90.00
#
_symmetry.space_group_name_H-M   'P 1'
#
loop_
_entity.id
_entity.type
_entity.pdbx_description
1 polymer ?
#
loop_
_entity_poly.entity_id
_entity_poly.type
_entity_poly.pdbx_seq_one_letter_code
_entity_poly.pdbx_strand_id
1 'polypeptide(L)'
;METEFANMPPRIQKIVRAHTGEDEHVLLCVLGRSSLLRPDYVFITTRRVLVLDERYIGGLTVSYANVRCNLLFTEIRGVKLIRHFKHRLLLQAKLEISVVRNVHWIDNISFRSARRAYACITEQLMEEKGMP
;
A
#
# COMPACT_ATOMS: atom_id res chain seq x y z
N MET A 1 3.22 14.23 6.50
CA MET A 1 2.73 13.19 5.57
C MET A 1 3.10 13.53 4.13
N GLU A 2 2.82 14.76 3.66
CA GLU A 2 3.28 15.23 2.34
C GLU A 2 4.80 15.08 2.14
N THR A 3 5.60 15.27 3.20
CA THR A 3 7.05 15.12 3.16
C THR A 3 7.51 13.70 2.81
N GLU A 4 6.82 12.65 3.27
CA GLU A 4 7.18 11.27 2.93
C GLU A 4 6.86 10.95 1.46
N PHE A 5 5.74 11.47 0.93
CA PHE A 5 5.40 11.33 -0.48
C PHE A 5 6.31 12.14 -1.41
N ALA A 6 6.64 13.38 -1.03
CA ALA A 6 7.54 14.25 -1.77
C ALA A 6 8.96 13.68 -1.90
N ASN A 7 9.37 12.82 -0.96
CA ASN A 7 10.65 12.13 -0.98
C ASN A 7 10.66 10.84 -1.83
N MET A 8 9.51 10.44 -2.40
CA MET A 8 9.45 9.26 -3.26
C MET A 8 10.11 9.51 -4.63
N PRO A 9 10.58 8.46 -5.34
CA PRO A 9 11.11 8.64 -6.68
C PRO A 9 10.09 9.37 -7.59
N PRO A 10 10.50 10.34 -8.44
CA PRO A 10 9.59 11.13 -9.26
C PRO A 10 8.64 10.27 -10.13
N ARG A 11 9.11 9.11 -10.60
CA ARG A 11 8.28 8.15 -11.34
C ARG A 11 7.13 7.59 -10.50
N ILE A 12 7.38 7.28 -9.23
CA ILE A 12 6.37 6.77 -8.29
C ILE A 12 5.35 7.87 -8.03
N GLN A 13 5.81 9.10 -7.75
CA GLN A 13 4.93 10.24 -7.57
C GLN A 13 4.03 10.48 -8.78
N LYS A 14 4.58 10.41 -10.00
CA LYS A 14 3.82 10.57 -11.25
C LYS A 14 2.72 9.54 -11.39
N ILE A 15 2.98 8.27 -11.08
CA ILE A 15 1.95 7.22 -11.17
C ILE A 15 0.89 7.40 -10.09
N VAL A 16 1.26 7.71 -8.86
CA VAL A 16 0.29 7.99 -7.79
C VAL A 16 -0.64 9.12 -8.22
N ARG A 17 -0.09 10.25 -8.68
CA ARG A 17 -0.87 11.40 -9.17
C ARG A 17 -1.77 11.06 -10.36
N ALA A 18 -1.36 10.14 -11.23
CA ALA A 18 -2.19 9.69 -12.35
C ALA A 18 -3.38 8.83 -11.91
N HIS A 19 -3.35 8.26 -10.70
CA HIS A 19 -4.43 7.42 -10.16
C HIS A 19 -5.27 8.14 -9.10
N THR A 20 -4.77 9.23 -8.50
CA THR A 20 -5.48 10.03 -7.50
C THR A 20 -6.20 11.21 -8.14
N GLY A 21 -7.45 11.47 -7.75
CA GLY A 21 -8.19 12.67 -8.17
C GLY A 21 -7.67 13.95 -7.50
N GLU A 22 -8.16 15.12 -7.94
CA GLU A 22 -7.73 16.42 -7.40
C GLU A 22 -8.06 16.60 -5.91
N ASP A 23 -9.17 16.01 -5.44
CA ASP A 23 -9.61 16.03 -4.03
C ASP A 23 -9.09 14.83 -3.20
N GLU A 24 -8.15 14.05 -3.75
CA GLU A 24 -7.64 12.84 -3.11
C GLU A 24 -6.23 13.07 -2.58
N HIS A 25 -6.05 12.91 -1.27
CA HIS A 25 -4.78 13.19 -0.60
C HIS A 25 -4.14 11.92 -0.06
N VAL A 26 -2.81 11.84 -0.12
CA VAL A 26 -2.04 10.73 0.46
C VAL A 26 -1.98 10.91 1.99
N LEU A 27 -2.59 9.98 2.71
CA LEU A 27 -2.59 9.93 4.17
C LEU A 27 -1.36 9.20 4.71
N LEU A 28 -0.90 8.16 4.02
CA LEU A 28 0.21 7.36 4.49
C LEU A 28 0.97 6.72 3.33
N CYS A 29 2.30 6.71 3.43
CA CYS A 29 3.16 5.90 2.60
C CYS A 29 3.90 4.87 3.45
N VAL A 30 3.90 3.61 3.03
CA VAL A 30 4.71 2.56 3.66
C VAL A 30 5.42 1.70 2.60
N LEU A 31 6.53 1.10 3.01
CA LEU A 31 7.28 0.17 2.18
C LEU A 31 6.98 -1.26 2.61
N GLY A 32 6.45 -2.04 1.67
CA GLY A 32 6.37 -3.50 1.75
C GLY A 32 7.43 -4.17 0.87
N ARG A 33 7.41 -5.50 0.82
CA ARG A 33 8.20 -6.26 -0.17
C ARG A 33 7.43 -7.50 -0.62
N SER A 34 7.00 -7.51 -1.87
CA SER A 34 6.48 -8.71 -2.53
C SER A 34 7.58 -9.64 -2.99
N SER A 35 8.80 -9.13 -3.18
CA SER A 35 10.00 -9.91 -3.50
C SER A 35 11.20 -9.44 -2.68
N LEU A 36 12.20 -10.31 -2.47
CA LEU A 36 13.39 -10.01 -1.65
C LEU A 36 14.14 -8.75 -2.09
N LEU A 37 14.12 -8.44 -3.38
CA LEU A 37 14.96 -7.42 -4.01
C LEU A 37 14.21 -6.15 -4.42
N ARG A 38 12.86 -6.12 -4.33
CA ARG A 38 12.08 -5.00 -4.87
C ARG A 38 11.08 -4.50 -3.84
N PRO A 39 11.13 -3.21 -3.48
CA PRO A 39 10.15 -2.64 -2.57
C PRO A 39 8.80 -2.52 -3.25
N ASP A 40 7.77 -2.72 -2.44
CA ASP A 40 6.42 -2.30 -2.77
C ASP A 40 6.19 -0.93 -2.14
N TYR A 41 5.79 0.04 -2.95
CA TYR A 41 5.36 1.34 -2.47
C TYR A 41 3.86 1.30 -2.24
N VAL A 42 3.45 1.40 -0.99
CA VAL A 42 2.05 1.36 -0.58
C VAL A 42 1.63 2.77 -0.22
N PHE A 43 0.59 3.25 -0.87
CA PHE A 43 -0.03 4.53 -0.64
C PHE A 43 -1.45 4.30 -0.15
N ILE A 44 -1.77 4.87 1.01
CA ILE A 44 -3.13 4.95 1.53
C ILE A 44 -3.55 6.40 1.38
N THR A 45 -4.64 6.62 0.66
CA THR A 45 -5.20 7.96 0.42
C THR A 45 -6.51 8.12 1.19
N THR A 46 -7.16 9.26 1.02
CA THR A 46 -8.53 9.49 1.50
C THR A 46 -9.60 8.64 0.81
N ARG A 47 -9.27 7.92 -0.27
CA ARG A 47 -10.25 7.15 -1.05
C ARG A 47 -9.86 5.72 -1.34
N ARG A 48 -8.57 5.38 -1.29
CA ARG A 48 -8.08 4.11 -1.80
C ARG A 48 -6.79 3.62 -1.14
N VAL A 49 -6.52 2.35 -1.38
CA VAL A 49 -5.21 1.74 -1.19
C VAL A 49 -4.57 1.47 -2.55
N LEU A 50 -3.43 2.07 -2.82
CA LEU A 50 -2.66 1.94 -4.05
C LEU A 50 -1.30 1.30 -3.73
N VAL A 51 -0.95 0.20 -4.40
CA VAL A 51 0.34 -0.48 -4.25
C VAL A 51 1.05 -0.52 -5.59
N LEU A 52 2.25 0.01 -5.61
CA LEU A 52 3.13 0.06 -6.78
C LEU A 52 4.34 -0.84 -6.55
N ASP A 53 4.73 -1.63 -7.55
CA ASP A 53 6.02 -2.33 -7.58
C ASP A 53 6.89 -1.77 -8.70
N GLU A 54 8.21 -1.76 -8.51
CA GLU A 54 9.14 -1.43 -9.58
C GLU A 54 9.53 -2.68 -10.35
N ARG A 55 9.41 -2.63 -11.67
CA ARG A 55 9.77 -3.71 -12.58
C ARG A 55 10.82 -3.22 -13.58
N TYR A 56 11.69 -4.13 -13.98
CA TYR A 56 12.72 -3.91 -14.97
C TYR A 56 12.37 -4.72 -16.22
N ILE A 57 12.54 -4.13 -17.40
CA ILE A 57 12.31 -4.83 -18.67
C ILE A 57 13.63 -5.47 -19.12
N GLY A 58 13.65 -6.80 -19.20
CA GLY A 58 14.63 -7.59 -19.97
C GLY A 58 16.08 -7.13 -19.95
N GLY A 59 16.75 -7.18 -18.80
CA GLY A 59 18.20 -6.92 -18.69
C GLY A 59 18.66 -5.47 -18.95
N LEU A 60 17.75 -4.58 -19.37
CA LEU A 60 18.04 -3.16 -19.56
C LEU A 60 17.92 -2.41 -18.23
N THR A 61 18.68 -1.32 -18.10
CA THR A 61 18.67 -0.38 -16.96
C THR A 61 17.36 0.42 -16.83
N VAL A 62 16.36 0.12 -17.66
CA VAL A 62 15.06 0.79 -17.66
C VAL A 62 14.12 0.11 -16.67
N SER A 63 13.77 0.83 -15.61
CA SER A 63 12.71 0.44 -14.68
C SER A 63 11.43 1.24 -14.89
N TYR A 64 10.30 0.56 -14.76
CA TYR A 64 8.97 1.14 -14.74
C TYR A 64 8.28 0.81 -13.42
N ALA A 65 7.37 1.67 -12.99
CA ALA A 65 6.51 1.39 -11.86
C ALA A 65 5.19 0.79 -12.37
N ASN A 66 4.78 -0.31 -11.77
CA ASN A 66 3.61 -1.07 -12.13
C ASN A 66 2.59 -1.01 -10.99
N VAL A 67 1.31 -0.88 -11.34
CA VAL A 67 0.23 -0.88 -10.36
C VAL A 67 -0.12 -2.33 -10.04
N ARG A 68 0.22 -2.78 -8.84
CA ARG A 68 -0.15 -4.13 -8.39
C ARG A 68 -1.55 -4.17 -7.79
N CYS A 69 -1.96 -3.08 -7.15
CA CYS A 69 -3.21 -3.01 -6.41
C CYS A 69 -3.69 -1.57 -6.41
N ASN A 70 -4.96 -1.35 -6.73
CA ASN A 70 -5.61 -0.04 -6.73
C ASN A 70 -7.05 -0.30 -6.29
N LEU A 71 -7.31 -0.20 -4.99
CA LEU A 71 -8.57 -0.62 -4.36
C LEU A 71 -9.24 0.57 -3.71
N LEU A 72 -10.47 0.87 -4.11
CA LEU A 72 -11.29 1.88 -3.44
C LEU A 72 -11.75 1.35 -2.08
N PHE A 73 -11.91 2.22 -1.08
CA PHE A 73 -12.42 1.78 0.22
C PHE A 73 -13.83 1.18 0.14
N THR A 74 -14.65 1.63 -0.81
CA THR A 74 -15.97 1.07 -1.13
C THR A 74 -15.93 -0.41 -1.53
N GLU A 75 -14.79 -0.89 -2.06
CA GLU A 75 -14.60 -2.28 -2.49
C GLU A 75 -14.06 -3.17 -1.36
N ILE A 76 -13.44 -2.56 -0.35
CA ILE A 76 -12.76 -3.27 0.74
C ILE A 76 -13.78 -3.72 1.79
N ARG A 77 -13.85 -5.04 2.00
CA ARG A 77 -14.71 -5.68 2.99
C ARG A 77 -14.06 -5.76 4.37
N GLY A 78 -12.75 -5.90 4.41
CA GLY A 78 -12.00 -5.90 5.65
C GLY A 78 -10.50 -5.92 5.44
N VAL A 79 -9.77 -5.61 6.50
CA VAL A 79 -8.31 -5.65 6.55
C VAL A 79 -7.89 -6.47 7.76
N LYS A 80 -6.80 -7.24 7.64
CA LYS A 80 -6.21 -8.00 8.75
C LYS A 80 -4.71 -7.79 8.80
N LEU A 81 -4.18 -7.67 10.02
CA LEU A 81 -2.75 -7.63 10.30
C LEU A 81 -2.26 -9.01 10.74
N ILE A 82 -1.40 -9.64 9.95
CA ILE A 82 -0.97 -11.03 10.14
C ILE A 82 0.53 -11.10 10.45
N ARG A 83 0.90 -11.88 11.47
CA ARG A 83 2.30 -12.12 11.87
C ARG A 83 2.59 -13.60 12.07
N HIS A 84 3.08 -14.24 11.02
CA HIS A 84 3.65 -15.59 11.09
C HIS A 84 4.98 -15.59 11.84
N PHE A 85 5.47 -16.77 12.21
CA PHE A 85 6.74 -16.93 12.94
C PHE A 85 7.92 -16.24 12.22
N LYS A 86 8.07 -16.44 10.90
CA LYS A 86 9.08 -15.76 10.07
C LYS A 86 9.02 -14.23 10.16
N HIS A 87 7.81 -13.67 10.23
CA HIS A 87 7.61 -12.22 10.35
C HIS A 87 8.01 -11.72 11.72
N ARG A 88 7.78 -12.51 12.78
CA ARG A 88 8.21 -12.15 14.14
C ARG A 88 9.73 -12.08 14.24
N LEU A 89 10.43 -13.05 13.66
CA LEU A 89 11.90 -13.09 13.63
C LEU A 89 12.49 -11.88 12.88
N LEU A 90 11.86 -11.46 11.78
CA LEU A 90 12.33 -10.34 10.94
C LEU A 90 11.72 -8.97 11.32
N LEU A 91 10.99 -8.88 12.44
CA LEU A 91 10.25 -7.68 12.85
C LEU A 91 9.29 -7.12 11.77
N GLN A 92 8.74 -8.03 10.97
CA GLN A 92 7.83 -7.75 9.86
C GLN A 92 6.39 -8.17 10.20
N ALA A 93 5.48 -7.87 9.27
CA ALA A 93 4.10 -8.31 9.23
C ALA A 93 3.57 -8.29 7.79
N LYS A 94 2.40 -8.90 7.61
CA LYS A 94 1.63 -8.92 6.38
C LYS A 94 0.30 -8.21 6.60
N LEU A 95 -0.13 -7.42 5.62
CA LEU A 95 -1.49 -6.92 5.53
C LEU A 95 -2.26 -7.74 4.51
N GLU A 96 -3.44 -8.19 4.93
CA GLU A 96 -4.42 -8.87 4.10
C GLU A 96 -5.61 -7.95 3.92
N ILE A 97 -5.91 -7.58 2.67
CA ILE A 97 -7.03 -6.71 2.32
C ILE A 97 -8.04 -7.55 1.53
N SER A 98 -9.21 -7.78 2.13
CA SER A 98 -10.27 -8.57 1.54
C SER A 98 -11.21 -7.66 0.74
N VAL A 99 -11.48 -8.02 -0.52
CA VAL A 99 -12.51 -7.42 -1.38
C VAL A 99 -13.53 -8.49 -1.76
N VAL A 100 -14.63 -8.13 -2.41
CA VAL A 100 -15.78 -9.03 -2.67
C VAL A 100 -15.39 -10.38 -3.30
N ARG A 101 -14.42 -10.39 -4.22
CA ARG A 101 -14.05 -11.59 -5.01
C ARG A 101 -12.60 -12.00 -4.88
N ASN A 102 -11.81 -11.31 -4.06
CA ASN A 102 -10.37 -11.52 -4.01
C ASN A 102 -9.77 -11.07 -2.67
N VAL A 103 -8.54 -11.47 -2.44
CA VAL A 103 -7.75 -11.03 -1.30
C VAL A 103 -6.41 -10.51 -1.81
N HIS A 104 -6.12 -9.24 -1.50
CA HIS A 104 -4.85 -8.61 -1.82
C HIS A 104 -3.92 -8.66 -0.63
N TRP A 105 -2.64 -8.92 -0.90
CA TRP A 105 -1.61 -9.06 0.12
C TRP A 105 -0.51 -8.02 -0.06
N ILE A 106 -0.09 -7.47 1.06
CA ILE A 106 1.10 -6.64 1.16
C ILE A 106 1.97 -7.28 2.23
N ASP A 107 3.05 -7.93 1.80
CA ASP A 107 3.88 -8.77 2.67
C ASP A 107 5.19 -8.07 3.07
N ASN A 108 5.87 -8.64 4.07
CA ASN A 108 7.20 -8.21 4.54
C ASN A 108 7.31 -6.71 4.89
N ILE A 109 6.21 -6.10 5.34
CA ILE A 109 6.18 -4.72 5.82
C ILE A 109 6.78 -4.71 7.24
N SER A 110 7.56 -3.71 7.63
CA SER A 110 7.98 -3.58 9.03
C SER A 110 6.76 -3.51 9.95
N PHE A 111 6.78 -4.21 11.09
CA PHE A 111 5.60 -4.34 11.95
C PHE A 111 5.00 -2.98 12.37
N ARG A 112 5.87 -1.99 12.65
CA ARG A 112 5.45 -0.61 12.96
C ARG A 112 4.65 0.01 11.81
N SER A 113 5.15 -0.11 10.58
CA SER A 113 4.51 0.47 9.40
C SER A 113 3.23 -0.29 9.05
N ALA A 114 3.24 -1.62 9.17
CA ALA A 114 2.05 -2.45 8.97
C ALA A 114 0.93 -2.09 9.97
N ARG A 115 1.27 -1.82 11.23
CA ARG A 115 0.30 -1.37 12.23
C ARG A 115 -0.28 0.00 11.92
N ARG A 116 0.56 0.95 11.46
CA ARG A 116 0.09 2.28 11.03
C ARG A 116 -0.83 2.19 9.80
N ALA A 117 -0.44 1.38 8.82
CA ALA A 117 -1.23 1.14 7.61
C ALA A 117 -2.55 0.44 7.92
N TYR A 118 -2.56 -0.56 8.81
CA TYR A 118 -3.78 -1.20 9.30
C TYR A 118 -4.72 -0.20 9.96
N ALA A 119 -4.21 0.64 10.88
CA ALA A 119 -5.02 1.63 11.58
C ALA A 119 -5.63 2.64 10.59
N CYS A 120 -4.81 3.20 9.70
CA CYS A 120 -5.23 4.18 8.70
C CYS A 120 -6.30 3.61 7.75
N ILE A 121 -6.11 2.39 7.24
CA ILE A 121 -7.13 1.74 6.39
C ILE A 121 -8.42 1.48 7.18
N THR A 122 -8.31 1.06 8.44
CA THR A 122 -9.48 0.77 9.27
C THR A 122 -10.28 2.04 9.57
N GLU A 123 -9.62 3.14 9.92
CA GLU A 123 -10.24 4.46 10.13
C GLU A 123 -11.01 4.91 8.88
N GLN A 124 -10.37 4.84 7.70
CA GLN A 124 -11.03 5.22 6.45
C GLN A 124 -12.22 4.31 6.10
N LEU A 125 -12.16 3.02 6.43
CA LEU A 125 -13.30 2.11 6.25
C LEU A 125 -14.47 2.40 7.19
N MET A 126 -14.20 2.96 8.37
CA MET A 126 -15.23 3.38 9.32
C MET A 126 -15.90 4.67 8.83
N GLU A 127 -15.11 5.65 8.40
CA GLU A 127 -15.59 6.91 7.80
C GLU A 127 -16.47 6.64 6.57
N GLU A 128 -16.01 5.82 5.63
CA GLU A 128 -16.75 5.50 4.39
C GLU A 128 -18.08 4.76 4.66
N LYS A 129 -18.15 3.99 5.76
CA LYS A 129 -19.37 3.27 6.16
C LYS A 129 -20.30 4.09 7.04
N GLY A 130 -19.92 5.33 7.39
CA GLY A 130 -20.68 6.18 8.30
C GLY A 130 -20.80 5.59 9.72
N MET A 131 -19.81 4.79 10.15
CA MET A 131 -19.78 4.22 11.50
C MET A 131 -18.78 5.00 12.36
N PRO A 132 -19.23 5.65 13.46
CA PRO A 132 -18.35 6.37 14.38
C PRO A 132 -17.43 5.44 15.18
#